data_AF-A0A7R6SYU6-F1
#
_entry.id   AF-A0A7R6SYU6-F1
#
_cell.length_a   1.000
_cell.length_b   1.000
_cell.length_c   1.000
_cell.angle_alpha   90.00
_cell.angle_beta   90.00
_cell.angle_gamma   90.00
#
_symmetry.space_group_name_H-M   'P 1'
#
loop_
_entity.id
_entity.type
_entity.pdbx_description
1 polymer ?
#
loop_
_entity_poly.entity_id
_entity_poly.type
_entity_poly.pdbx_seq_one_letter_code
_entity_poly.pdbx_strand_id
1 'polypeptide(L)'
;MGELRNYLKIVGIIFIFALFTYFTSFAEKKNLPQKKKISVDYIYKIYKQGNCFFVDARSFEEYAKGHIEGAINIPFHSEKKDDYIVKAIDILNGAKYVVVYCDGSECGLSKMLAKDLLNAGLKKEKLIIFTEGFDAWQKKNYPISKDLSFQKALFSQ
;
A
#
# COMPACT_ATOMS: atom_id res chain seq x y z
N MET A 1 50.07 -40.15 -0.23
CA MET A 1 48.74 -40.41 0.38
C MET A 1 48.29 -39.35 1.41
N GLY A 2 49.19 -38.59 2.06
CA GLY A 2 48.82 -37.54 3.03
C GLY A 2 48.14 -36.31 2.44
N GLU A 3 48.64 -35.81 1.30
CA GLU A 3 48.12 -34.63 0.60
C GLU A 3 46.66 -34.79 0.14
N LEU A 4 46.31 -35.94 -0.46
CA LEU A 4 44.95 -36.24 -0.91
C LEU A 4 43.93 -36.26 0.25
N ARG A 5 44.36 -36.75 1.43
CA ARG A 5 43.52 -36.79 2.63
C ARG A 5 43.27 -35.38 3.20
N ASN A 6 44.24 -34.48 3.13
CA ASN A 6 44.05 -33.09 3.54
C ASN A 6 43.15 -32.33 2.56
N TYR A 7 43.32 -32.57 1.25
CA TYR A 7 42.46 -32.01 0.22
C TYR A 7 40.99 -32.41 0.42
N LEU A 8 40.71 -33.70 0.64
CA LEU A 8 39.35 -34.19 0.90
C LEU A 8 38.72 -33.59 2.18
N LYS A 9 39.53 -33.35 3.23
CA LYS A 9 39.06 -32.65 4.44
C LYS A 9 38.70 -31.19 4.17
N ILE A 10 39.53 -30.47 3.42
CA ILE A 10 39.31 -29.06 3.08
C ILE A 10 38.06 -28.91 2.20
N VAL A 11 37.92 -29.74 1.16
CA VAL A 11 36.73 -29.75 0.29
C VAL A 11 35.47 -30.08 1.11
N GLY A 12 35.55 -31.06 2.02
CA GLY A 12 34.44 -31.39 2.92
C GLY A 12 34.02 -30.21 3.82
N ILE A 13 34.97 -29.47 4.39
CA ILE A 13 34.69 -28.30 5.23
C ILE A 13 34.04 -27.17 4.41
N ILE A 14 34.54 -26.90 3.20
CA ILE A 14 33.97 -25.87 2.31
C ILE A 14 32.53 -26.24 1.94
N PHE A 15 32.26 -27.51 1.63
CA PHE A 15 30.91 -27.99 1.36
C PHE A 15 29.98 -27.87 2.56
N ILE A 16 30.42 -28.24 3.77
CA ILE A 16 29.63 -28.10 5.00
C ILE A 16 29.32 -26.63 5.29
N PHE A 17 30.30 -25.74 5.11
CA PHE A 17 30.11 -24.30 5.34
C PHE A 17 29.17 -23.69 4.32
N ALA A 18 29.29 -24.06 3.03
CA ALA A 18 28.36 -23.64 1.98
C ALA A 18 26.94 -24.18 2.22
N LEU A 19 26.81 -25.41 2.72
CA LEU A 19 25.52 -26.00 3.08
C LEU A 19 24.90 -25.26 4.28
N PHE A 20 25.71 -24.89 5.27
CA PHE A 20 25.27 -24.16 6.46
C PHE A 20 24.84 -22.72 6.12
N THR A 21 25.58 -22.00 5.28
CA THR A 21 25.18 -20.65 4.81
C THR A 21 23.94 -20.70 3.92
N TYR A 22 23.81 -21.72 3.07
CA TYR A 22 22.58 -21.95 2.29
C TYR A 22 21.38 -22.25 3.21
N PHE A 23 21.57 -23.11 4.21
CA PHE A 23 20.51 -23.50 5.14
C PHE A 23 20.05 -22.34 6.03
N THR A 24 20.97 -21.52 6.53
CA THR A 24 20.64 -20.30 7.29
C THR A 24 19.85 -19.29 6.43
N SER A 25 20.28 -19.04 5.20
CA SER A 25 19.53 -18.18 4.26
C SER A 25 18.14 -18.72 3.93
N PHE A 26 18.00 -20.05 3.78
CA PHE A 26 16.72 -20.70 3.54
C PHE A 26 15.77 -20.61 4.74
N ALA A 27 16.29 -20.75 5.97
CA ALA A 27 15.52 -20.60 7.19
C ALA A 27 14.96 -19.17 7.36
N GLU A 28 15.70 -18.16 6.92
CA GLU A 28 15.26 -16.76 6.94
C GLU A 28 14.15 -16.49 5.91
N LYS A 29 14.24 -17.05 4.69
CA LYS A 29 13.18 -16.94 3.66
C LYS A 29 11.84 -17.53 4.08
N LYS A 30 11.81 -18.61 4.87
CA LYS A 30 10.55 -19.20 5.38
C LYS A 30 9.85 -18.31 6.42
N ASN A 31 10.58 -17.41 7.07
CA ASN A 31 10.07 -16.51 8.11
C ASN A 31 9.76 -15.10 7.61
N LEU A 32 9.74 -14.88 6.28
CA LEU A 32 9.19 -13.63 5.75
C LEU A 32 7.73 -13.53 6.21
N PRO A 33 7.34 -12.44 6.92
CA PRO A 33 5.95 -12.25 7.30
C PRO A 33 5.13 -12.30 6.01
N GLN A 34 4.29 -13.33 5.85
CA GLN A 34 3.31 -13.37 4.77
C GLN A 34 2.61 -12.03 4.80
N LYS A 35 2.76 -11.25 3.73
CA LYS A 35 2.18 -9.92 3.59
C LYS A 35 0.68 -10.06 3.84
N LYS A 36 0.25 -9.77 5.07
CA LYS A 36 -1.10 -10.02 5.55
C LYS A 36 -2.05 -9.33 4.58
N LYS A 37 -2.88 -10.10 3.89
CA LYS A 37 -3.90 -9.54 2.99
C LYS A 37 -4.77 -8.60 3.82
N ILE A 38 -4.82 -7.34 3.42
CA ILE A 38 -5.57 -6.31 4.11
C ILE A 38 -7.04 -6.45 3.69
N SER A 39 -7.89 -6.91 4.60
CA SER A 39 -9.31 -7.10 4.35
C SER A 39 -10.10 -5.79 4.51
N VAL A 40 -11.23 -5.69 3.82
CA VAL A 40 -12.19 -4.58 3.97
C VAL A 40 -12.62 -4.37 5.43
N ASP A 41 -12.77 -5.45 6.21
CA ASP A 41 -13.16 -5.36 7.62
C ASP A 41 -12.06 -4.74 8.50
N TYR A 42 -10.78 -4.98 8.16
CA TYR A 42 -9.67 -4.29 8.83
C TYR A 42 -9.63 -2.80 8.48
N ILE A 43 -9.86 -2.45 7.21
CA ILE A 43 -9.94 -1.04 6.78
C ILE A 43 -11.09 -0.33 7.50
N TYR A 44 -12.24 -0.97 7.60
CA TYR A 44 -13.38 -0.41 8.35
C TYR A 44 -13.07 -0.25 9.85
N LYS A 45 -12.33 -1.19 10.44
CA LYS A 45 -11.88 -1.07 11.84
C LYS A 45 -11.02 0.17 12.05
N ILE A 46 -10.05 0.46 11.18
CA ILE A 46 -9.18 1.65 11.32
C ILE A 46 -9.92 2.95 10.97
N TYR A 47 -10.90 2.91 10.05
CA TYR A 47 -11.82 4.02 9.76
C TYR A 47 -12.58 4.42 11.03
N LYS A 48 -13.21 3.47 11.73
CA LYS A 48 -13.96 3.74 12.96
C LYS A 48 -13.13 4.31 14.11
N GLN A 49 -11.81 4.15 14.05
CA GLN A 49 -10.89 4.70 15.04
C GLN A 49 -10.42 6.12 14.70
N GLY A 50 -10.84 6.70 13.56
CA GLY A 50 -10.34 8.00 13.06
C GLY A 50 -8.85 7.96 12.72
N ASN A 51 -8.30 6.77 12.50
CA ASN A 51 -6.86 6.54 12.38
C ASN A 51 -6.36 6.60 10.92
N CYS A 52 -7.21 6.93 9.95
CA CYS A 52 -6.82 6.91 8.54
C CYS A 52 -7.44 8.04 7.73
N PHE A 53 -6.72 8.42 6.69
CA PHE A 53 -7.14 9.35 5.65
C PHE A 53 -7.24 8.58 4.33
N PHE A 54 -8.37 8.71 3.63
CA PHE A 54 -8.64 7.93 2.42
C PHE A 54 -8.33 8.74 1.16
N VAL A 55 -7.74 8.08 0.16
CA VAL A 55 -7.44 8.64 -1.16
C VAL A 55 -8.04 7.75 -2.24
N ASP A 56 -9.00 8.31 -2.97
CA ASP A 56 -9.67 7.68 -4.11
C ASP A 56 -8.88 7.93 -5.40
N ALA A 57 -8.37 6.86 -6.02
CA ALA A 57 -7.58 6.93 -7.25
C ALA A 57 -8.43 6.95 -8.54
N ARG A 58 -9.75 6.78 -8.42
CA ARG A 58 -10.69 6.67 -9.55
C ARG A 58 -10.93 8.01 -10.23
N SER A 59 -11.68 7.99 -11.33
CA SER A 59 -12.11 9.23 -11.99
C SER A 59 -12.89 10.13 -11.03
N PHE A 60 -12.89 11.43 -11.30
CA PHE A 60 -13.64 12.39 -10.50
C PHE A 60 -15.15 12.11 -10.58
N GLU A 61 -15.63 11.65 -11.74
CA GLU A 61 -17.01 11.28 -11.98
C GLU A 61 -17.46 10.11 -11.10
N GLU A 62 -16.61 9.10 -10.93
CA GLU A 62 -16.88 7.96 -10.05
C GLU A 62 -16.88 8.37 -8.58
N TYR A 63 -15.87 9.15 -8.16
CA TYR A 63 -15.80 9.71 -6.82
C TYR A 63 -17.05 10.55 -6.50
N ALA A 64 -17.49 11.42 -7.42
CA ALA A 64 -18.67 12.27 -7.22
C ALA A 64 -19.99 11.49 -7.16
N LYS A 65 -20.07 10.35 -7.85
CA LYS A 65 -21.22 9.43 -7.74
C LYS A 65 -21.27 8.73 -6.38
N GLY A 66 -20.13 8.53 -5.74
CA GLY A 66 -20.00 8.01 -4.38
C GLY A 66 -18.59 7.57 -4.07
N HIS A 67 -18.15 7.83 -2.84
CA HIS A 67 -16.81 7.52 -2.36
C HIS A 67 -16.84 7.13 -0.88
N ILE A 68 -15.72 6.60 -0.35
CA ILE A 68 -15.60 6.32 1.08
C ILE A 68 -15.72 7.65 1.83
N GLU A 69 -16.60 7.74 2.82
CA GLU A 69 -16.81 8.99 3.56
C GLU A 69 -15.49 9.56 4.12
N GLY A 70 -15.26 10.85 3.89
CA GLY A 70 -14.03 11.55 4.29
C GLY A 70 -12.83 11.35 3.35
N ALA A 71 -12.98 10.64 2.23
CA ALA A 71 -11.94 10.51 1.22
C ALA A 71 -11.76 11.79 0.40
N ILE A 72 -10.52 12.07 -0.01
CA ILE A 72 -10.21 12.97 -1.13
C ILE A 72 -10.03 12.15 -2.41
N ASN A 73 -10.16 12.80 -3.56
CA ASN A 73 -9.91 12.20 -4.86
C ASN A 73 -8.66 12.77 -5.51
N ILE A 74 -7.78 11.87 -5.93
CA ILE A 74 -6.64 12.16 -6.79
C ILE A 74 -6.77 11.22 -8.00
N PRO A 75 -7.50 11.65 -9.06
CA PRO A 75 -7.72 10.78 -10.20
C PRO A 75 -6.41 10.43 -10.88
N PHE A 76 -6.09 9.14 -10.96
CA PHE A 76 -4.80 8.69 -11.46
C PHE A 76 -4.52 9.13 -12.91
N HIS A 77 -5.57 9.20 -13.74
CA HIS A 77 -5.46 9.59 -15.15
C HIS A 77 -5.70 11.09 -15.40
N SER A 78 -5.84 11.91 -14.36
CA SER A 78 -5.99 13.36 -14.55
C SER A 78 -4.65 14.03 -14.84
N GLU A 79 -4.64 15.00 -15.75
CA GLU A 79 -3.51 15.90 -15.97
C GLU A 79 -3.13 16.70 -14.70
N LYS A 80 -4.08 16.91 -13.80
CA LYS A 80 -3.89 17.63 -12.52
C LYS A 80 -3.42 16.72 -11.37
N LYS A 81 -3.17 15.44 -11.63
CA LYS A 81 -2.82 14.46 -10.58
C LYS A 81 -1.61 14.93 -9.75
N ASP A 82 -0.55 15.39 -10.40
CA ASP A 82 0.66 15.80 -9.72
C ASP A 82 0.43 17.05 -8.85
N ASP A 83 -0.34 18.03 -9.34
CA ASP A 83 -0.75 19.21 -8.56
C ASP A 83 -1.55 18.82 -7.31
N TYR A 84 -2.47 17.85 -7.45
CA TYR A 84 -3.24 17.34 -6.32
C TYR A 84 -2.37 16.60 -5.30
N ILE A 85 -1.38 15.82 -5.77
CA ILE A 85 -0.41 15.17 -4.89
C ILE A 85 0.35 16.23 -4.09
N VAL A 86 0.88 17.26 -4.76
CA VAL A 86 1.63 18.35 -4.10
C VAL A 86 0.77 19.06 -3.04
N LYS A 87 -0.48 19.37 -3.35
CA LYS A 87 -1.41 20.02 -2.41
C LYS A 87 -1.82 19.14 -1.24
N ALA A 88 -1.89 17.83 -1.43
CA ALA A 88 -2.37 16.90 -0.40
C ALA A 88 -1.25 16.35 0.50
N ILE A 89 0.02 16.35 0.05
CA ILE A 89 1.08 15.54 0.67
C ILE A 89 1.31 15.86 2.15
N ASP A 90 1.23 17.12 2.55
CA ASP A 90 1.43 17.54 3.94
C ASP A 90 0.32 17.03 4.86
N ILE A 91 -0.94 17.14 4.40
CA ILE A 91 -2.11 16.62 5.14
C ILE A 91 -2.02 15.10 5.24
N LEU A 92 -1.65 14.42 4.15
CA LEU A 92 -1.47 12.97 4.14
C LEU A 92 -0.34 12.53 5.09
N ASN A 93 0.75 13.28 5.17
CA ASN A 93 1.82 13.02 6.13
C ASN A 93 1.41 13.34 7.58
N GLY A 94 0.41 14.19 7.81
CA GLY A 94 -0.21 14.40 9.11
C GLY A 94 -1.04 13.20 9.60
N ALA A 95 -1.59 12.40 8.69
CA ALA A 95 -2.43 11.25 9.04
C ALA A 95 -1.63 10.08 9.64
N LYS A 96 -2.26 9.28 10.51
CA LYS A 96 -1.63 8.06 11.04
C LYS A 96 -1.48 6.98 9.96
N TYR A 97 -2.52 6.75 9.18
CA TYR A 97 -2.51 5.91 7.99
C TYR A 97 -3.09 6.66 6.79
N VAL A 98 -2.56 6.38 5.60
CA VAL A 98 -3.10 6.84 4.32
C VAL A 98 -3.55 5.61 3.54
N VAL A 99 -4.85 5.51 3.30
CA VAL A 99 -5.46 4.36 2.63
C VAL A 99 -5.81 4.74 1.19
N VAL A 100 -5.09 4.19 0.23
CA VAL A 100 -5.31 4.43 -1.20
C VAL A 100 -6.15 3.29 -1.78
N TYR A 101 -7.22 3.62 -2.50
CA TYR A 101 -8.13 2.65 -3.10
C TYR A 101 -8.51 3.00 -4.54
N CYS A 102 -9.07 2.00 -5.23
CA CYS A 102 -9.71 2.10 -6.54
C CYS A 102 -11.04 1.29 -6.47
N ASP A 103 -11.67 0.92 -7.58
CA ASP A 103 -12.92 0.15 -7.58
C ASP A 103 -12.78 -1.22 -6.92
N GLY A 104 -11.82 -2.05 -7.34
CA GLY A 104 -11.74 -3.42 -6.85
C GLY A 104 -10.39 -4.11 -7.05
N SER A 105 -10.35 -5.42 -6.80
CA SER A 105 -9.13 -6.24 -6.80
C SER A 105 -8.34 -6.23 -8.11
N GLU A 106 -9.04 -6.09 -9.22
CA GLU A 106 -8.45 -6.05 -10.56
C GLU A 106 -7.96 -4.66 -10.97
N CYS A 107 -8.27 -3.62 -10.18
CA CYS A 107 -7.84 -2.26 -10.48
C CYS A 107 -6.40 -2.00 -10.00
N GLY A 108 -5.53 -1.60 -10.94
CA GLY A 108 -4.13 -1.24 -10.67
C GLY A 108 -3.91 0.18 -10.12
N LEU A 109 -4.90 1.08 -10.24
CA LEU A 109 -4.72 2.52 -10.00
C LEU A 109 -4.30 2.83 -8.55
N SER A 110 -4.82 2.09 -7.57
CA SER A 110 -4.44 2.26 -6.16
C SER A 110 -2.95 2.00 -5.93
N LYS A 111 -2.36 1.03 -6.63
CA LYS A 111 -0.93 0.71 -6.53
C LYS A 111 -0.08 1.77 -7.24
N MET A 112 -0.54 2.26 -8.38
CA MET A 112 0.18 3.27 -9.16
C MET A 112 0.18 4.61 -8.44
N LEU A 113 -0.99 5.08 -7.99
CA LEU A 113 -1.09 6.31 -7.21
C LEU A 113 -0.30 6.22 -5.90
N ALA A 114 -0.34 5.07 -5.23
CA ALA A 114 0.47 4.85 -4.03
C ALA A 114 1.97 5.00 -4.31
N LYS A 115 2.46 4.55 -5.46
CA LYS A 115 3.87 4.75 -5.87
C LYS A 115 4.17 6.25 -6.06
N ASP A 116 3.28 6.99 -6.69
CA ASP A 116 3.46 8.43 -6.91
C ASP A 116 3.47 9.21 -5.59
N LEU A 117 2.59 8.85 -4.65
CA LEU A 117 2.58 9.43 -3.30
C LEU A 117 3.88 9.16 -2.55
N LEU A 118 4.45 7.95 -2.65
CA LEU A 118 5.77 7.65 -2.05
C LEU A 118 6.87 8.50 -2.67
N ASN A 119 6.88 8.64 -3.99
CA ASN A 119 7.86 9.47 -4.70
C ASN A 119 7.74 10.95 -4.31
N ALA A 120 6.53 11.42 -4.01
CA ALA A 120 6.26 12.77 -3.53
C ALA A 120 6.59 12.98 -2.04
N GLY A 121 7.04 11.94 -1.32
CA GLY A 121 7.49 12.07 0.07
C GLY A 121 6.50 11.56 1.12
N LEU A 122 5.48 10.78 0.74
CA LEU A 122 4.65 10.07 1.72
C LEU A 122 5.49 9.00 2.42
N LYS A 123 5.44 8.98 3.75
CA LYS A 123 6.15 7.96 4.54
C LYS A 123 5.57 6.56 4.31
N LYS A 124 6.43 5.62 3.91
CA LYS A 124 6.04 4.25 3.52
C LYS A 124 5.28 3.50 4.61
N GLU A 125 5.60 3.72 5.88
CA GLU A 125 4.97 3.10 7.04
C GLU A 125 3.52 3.57 7.26
N LYS A 126 3.12 4.71 6.70
CA LYS A 126 1.74 5.23 6.76
C LYS A 126 0.86 4.67 5.65
N LEU A 127 1.47 4.27 4.53
CA LEU A 127 0.76 3.89 3.31
C LEU A 127 0.13 2.50 3.43
N ILE A 128 -1.17 2.44 3.15
CA ILE A 128 -1.96 1.22 3.03
C ILE A 128 -2.60 1.20 1.64
N ILE A 129 -2.35 0.15 0.87
CA ILE A 129 -3.04 -0.07 -0.41
C ILE A 129 -4.24 -0.96 -0.14
N PHE A 130 -5.45 -0.41 -0.25
CA PHE A 130 -6.69 -1.16 -0.08
C PHE A 130 -7.12 -1.78 -1.42
N THR A 131 -6.65 -3.00 -1.66
CA THR A 131 -6.84 -3.68 -2.95
C THR A 131 -8.25 -4.17 -3.20
N GLU A 132 -9.05 -4.47 -2.16
CA GLU A 132 -10.44 -4.91 -2.38
C GLU A 132 -11.35 -3.77 -2.83
N GLY A 133 -10.90 -2.52 -2.65
CA GLY A 133 -11.45 -1.33 -3.28
C GLY A 133 -12.83 -0.91 -2.79
N PHE A 134 -13.40 0.06 -3.50
CA PHE A 134 -14.71 0.63 -3.23
C PHE A 134 -15.83 -0.40 -3.37
N ASP A 135 -15.72 -1.36 -4.28
CA ASP A 135 -16.69 -2.44 -4.48
C ASP A 135 -16.89 -3.26 -3.19
N ALA A 136 -15.80 -3.65 -2.54
CA ALA A 136 -15.87 -4.41 -1.29
C ALA A 136 -16.45 -3.57 -0.16
N TRP A 137 -16.12 -2.27 -0.13
CA TRP A 137 -16.67 -1.33 0.84
C TRP A 137 -18.19 -1.18 0.69
N GLN A 138 -18.67 -1.02 -0.54
CA GLN A 138 -20.09 -0.93 -0.85
C GLN A 138 -20.84 -2.22 -0.54
N LYS A 139 -20.29 -3.40 -0.89
CA LYS A 139 -20.89 -4.70 -0.58
C LYS A 139 -21.11 -4.93 0.93
N LYS A 140 -20.31 -4.28 1.77
CA LYS A 140 -20.43 -4.31 3.22
C LYS A 140 -21.40 -3.26 3.78
N ASN A 141 -21.98 -2.40 2.94
CA ASN A 141 -22.79 -1.24 3.33
C ASN A 141 -22.04 -0.32 4.31
N TYR A 142 -20.73 -0.17 4.13
CA TYR A 142 -19.93 0.75 4.94
C TYR A 142 -20.14 2.20 4.49
N PRO A 143 -19.86 3.21 5.36
CA PRO A 143 -20.22 4.59 5.10
C PRO A 143 -19.66 5.15 3.80
N ILE A 144 -20.53 5.73 2.97
CA ILE A 144 -20.17 6.40 1.73
C ILE A 144 -20.67 7.84 1.77
N SER A 145 -20.00 8.72 1.03
CA SER A 145 -20.42 10.10 0.85
C SER A 145 -20.49 10.45 -0.64
N LYS A 146 -21.23 11.53 -0.93
CA LYS A 146 -21.21 12.26 -2.19
C LYS A 146 -20.82 13.73 -1.97
N ASP A 147 -20.46 14.09 -0.74
CA ASP A 147 -20.07 15.45 -0.41
C ASP A 147 -18.71 15.77 -1.02
N LEU A 148 -18.65 16.88 -1.75
CA LEU A 148 -17.47 17.38 -2.43
C LEU A 148 -16.89 18.62 -1.75
N SER A 149 -17.45 19.04 -0.61
CA SER A 149 -17.07 20.27 0.10
C SER A 149 -15.57 20.27 0.45
N PHE A 150 -15.09 19.19 1.05
CA PHE A 150 -13.69 19.04 1.45
C PHE A 150 -12.74 18.93 0.26
N GLN A 151 -13.11 18.16 -0.77
CA GLN A 151 -12.37 18.07 -2.03
C GLN A 151 -12.18 19.45 -2.67
N LYS A 152 -13.25 20.25 -2.74
CA LYS A 152 -13.21 21.62 -3.28
C LYS A 152 -12.33 22.51 -2.40
N ALA A 153 -12.53 22.50 -1.09
CA ALA A 153 -11.74 23.31 -0.16
C ALA A 153 -10.23 23.04 -0.29
N LEU A 154 -9.83 21.79 -0.50
CA LEU A 154 -8.43 21.39 -0.62
C LEU A 154 -7.79 21.78 -1.96
N PHE A 155 -8.55 21.73 -3.06
CA PHE A 155 -7.97 21.84 -4.41
C PHE A 155 -8.39 23.07 -5.22
N SER A 156 -9.33 23.90 -4.73
CA SER A 156 -9.83 25.10 -5.42
C SER A 156 -8.94 26.35 -5.30
N GLN A 157 -7.69 26.22 -4.86
CA GLN A 157 -6.69 27.30 -4.88
C GLN A 157 -5.80 27.24 -6.13
#